data_AF-A0A2T0I6G5-F1
#
_entry.id   AF-A0A2T0I6G5-F1
#
_cell.length_a   1.000
_cell.length_b   1.000
_cell.length_c   1.000
_cell.angle_alpha   90.00
_cell.angle_beta   90.00
_cell.angle_gamma   90.00
#
_symmetry.space_group_name_H-M   'P 1'
#
loop_
_entity.id
_entity.type
_entity.pdbx_description
1 polymer ?
#
loop_
_entity_poly.entity_id
_entity_poly.type
_entity_poly.pdbx_seq_one_letter_code
_entity_poly.pdbx_strand_id
1 'polypeptide(L)' 'MGSCWFFHEVGVTSAEDLIAVSYDLAWYWKVDPEEMMSRSLDLIIESQDQALRINAYRQDQ' A
#
# COMPACT_ATOMS: atom_id res chain seq x y z
N MET A 1 23.98 2.82 15.85
CA MET A 1 23.61 2.96 14.42
C MET A 1 22.34 2.17 14.21
N GLY A 2 21.19 2.83 14.37
CA GLY A 2 19.87 2.20 14.33
C GLY A 2 19.41 2.11 12.88
N SER A 3 19.20 0.91 12.40
CA SER A 3 18.76 0.64 11.05
C SER A 3 17.24 0.67 11.00
N CYS A 4 16.66 1.74 10.43
CA CYS A 4 15.23 1.83 10.13
C CYS A 4 14.88 0.85 9.00
N TRP A 5 14.53 -0.38 9.36
CA TRP A 5 14.12 -1.45 8.44
C TRP A 5 12.59 -1.46 8.23
N PHE A 6 11.97 -0.28 8.09
CA PHE A 6 10.53 -0.23 7.84
C PHE A 6 10.17 -0.51 6.36
N PHE A 7 11.08 -0.17 5.45
CA PHE A 7 10.84 -0.25 4.01
C PHE A 7 11.20 -1.60 3.37
N HIS A 8 11.98 -2.44 4.04
CA HIS A 8 12.59 -3.61 3.40
C HIS A 8 11.69 -4.86 3.36
N GLU A 9 10.68 -4.96 4.24
CA GLU A 9 9.70 -6.07 4.23
C GLU A 9 8.48 -5.80 3.35
N VAL A 10 8.11 -4.54 3.11
CA VAL A 10 6.95 -4.15 2.28
C VAL A 10 7.31 -4.00 0.79
N GLY A 11 8.60 -4.09 0.44
CA GLY A 11 9.06 -4.04 -0.95
C GLY A 11 9.10 -2.66 -1.59
N VAL A 12 8.89 -1.59 -0.79
CA VAL A 12 8.92 -0.20 -1.24
C VAL A 12 10.29 0.38 -0.93
N THR A 13 11.16 0.51 -1.93
CA THR A 13 12.55 0.95 -1.73
C THR A 13 12.77 2.43 -2.05
N SER A 14 11.78 3.07 -2.67
CA SER A 14 11.82 4.48 -3.07
C SER A 14 10.48 5.18 -2.82
N ALA A 15 10.50 6.51 -2.80
CA ALA A 15 9.28 7.31 -2.75
C ALA A 15 8.41 7.12 -4.01
N GLU A 16 9.01 6.82 -5.16
CA GLU A 16 8.29 6.53 -6.40
C GLU A 16 7.50 5.21 -6.27
N ASP A 17 8.10 4.18 -5.68
CA ASP A 17 7.41 2.90 -5.40
C ASP A 17 6.21 3.11 -4.48
N LEU A 18 6.36 3.97 -3.45
CA LEU A 18 5.28 4.27 -2.51
C LEU A 18 4.12 5.02 -3.20
N ILE A 19 4.46 5.96 -4.08
CA ILE A 19 3.46 6.68 -4.89
C ILE A 19 2.73 5.68 -5.78
N ALA A 20 3.45 4.79 -6.49
CA ALA A 20 2.83 3.78 -7.33
C ALA A 20 1.85 2.88 -6.54
N VAL A 21 2.25 2.38 -5.36
CA VAL A 21 1.38 1.60 -4.47
C VAL A 21 0.15 2.40 -4.04
N SER A 22 0.30 3.69 -3.73
CA SER A 22 -0.83 4.55 -3.35
C SER A 22 -1.83 4.71 -4.49
N TYR A 23 -1.37 4.81 -5.73
CA TYR A 23 -2.23 4.86 -6.92
C TYR A 23 -2.94 3.53 -7.16
N ASP A 24 -2.25 2.41 -7.02
CA ASP A 24 -2.83 1.08 -7.16
C ASP A 24 -3.93 0.84 -6.10
N LEU A 25 -3.69 1.26 -4.86
CA LEU A 25 -4.67 1.19 -3.79
C LEU A 25 -5.85 2.13 -4.04
N ALA A 26 -5.61 3.35 -4.51
CA ALA A 26 -6.69 4.27 -4.88
C ALA A 26 -7.59 3.65 -5.95
N TRP A 27 -6.99 3.02 -6.98
CA TRP A 27 -7.73 2.31 -8.01
C TRP A 27 -8.50 1.09 -7.45
N TYR A 28 -7.90 0.32 -6.55
CA TYR A 28 -8.52 -0.86 -5.95
C TYR A 28 -9.75 -0.49 -5.11
N TRP A 29 -9.59 0.52 -4.25
CA TRP A 29 -10.63 0.99 -3.31
C TRP A 29 -11.61 1.98 -3.93
N LYS A 30 -11.40 2.38 -5.19
CA LYS A 30 -12.23 3.36 -5.92
C LYS A 30 -12.30 4.71 -5.22
N VAL A 31 -11.15 5.17 -4.74
CA VAL A 31 -10.96 6.50 -4.14
C VAL A 31 -10.00 7.34 -4.98
N ASP A 32 -9.90 8.63 -4.69
CA ASP A 32 -8.98 9.53 -5.36
C ASP A 32 -7.51 9.22 -4.96
N PRO A 33 -6.56 9.15 -5.91
CA PRO A 33 -5.14 9.01 -5.61
C PRO A 33 -4.58 10.07 -4.66
N GLU A 34 -5.01 11.33 -4.80
CA GLU A 34 -4.58 12.41 -3.90
C GLU A 34 -5.11 12.18 -2.48
N GLU A 35 -6.33 11.66 -2.34
CA GLU A 35 -6.89 11.28 -1.05
C GLU A 35 -6.08 10.13 -0.43
N MET A 36 -5.74 9.09 -1.21
CA MET A 36 -4.93 7.97 -0.72
C MET A 36 -3.52 8.41 -0.31
N MET A 37 -2.88 9.26 -1.10
CA MET A 37 -1.55 9.82 -0.81
C MET A 37 -1.53 10.76 0.40
N SER A 38 -2.67 11.36 0.75
CA SER A 38 -2.79 12.21 1.94
C SER A 38 -2.85 11.41 3.26
N ARG A 39 -3.02 10.08 3.18
CA ARG A 39 -3.12 9.21 4.36
C ARG A 39 -1.74 8.94 4.96
N SER A 40 -1.72 8.62 6.25
CA SER A 40 -0.49 8.17 6.91
C SER A 40 0.00 6.85 6.31
N LEU A 41 1.31 6.62 6.37
CA LEU A 41 1.93 5.38 5.89
C LEU A 41 1.31 4.13 6.53
N ASP A 42 0.97 4.20 7.82
CA ASP A 42 0.32 3.10 8.54
C ASP A 42 -1.00 2.69 7.88
N LEU A 43 -1.81 3.68 7.47
CA LEU A 43 -3.09 3.44 6.81
C LEU A 43 -2.92 2.91 5.38
N ILE A 44 -1.87 3.34 4.68
CA ILE A 44 -1.55 2.85 3.33
C ILE A 44 -1.13 1.37 3.39
N ILE A 45 -0.28 1.01 4.35
CA ILE A 45 0.16 -0.38 4.57
C ILE A 45 -1.01 -1.27 4.99
N GLU A 46 -1.84 -0.82 5.95
CA GLU A 46 -3.04 -1.57 6.35
C GLU A 46 -3.98 -1.76 5.15
N SER A 47 -4.18 -0.71 4.34
CA SER A 47 -4.99 -0.77 3.12
C SER A 47 -4.44 -1.77 2.10
N GLN A 48 -3.12 -1.88 1.98
CA GLN A 48 -2.44 -2.86 1.15
C GLN A 48 -2.69 -4.29 1.61
N ASP A 49 -2.51 -4.57 2.90
CA ASP A 49 -2.74 -5.89 3.47
C ASP A 49 -4.19 -6.35 3.29
N GLN A 50 -5.15 -5.45 3.50
CA GLN A 50 -6.57 -5.76 3.26
C GLN A 50 -6.84 -6.05 1.78
N ALA A 51 -6.26 -5.28 0.86
CA ALA A 51 -6.42 -5.49 -0.57
C ALA A 51 -5.86 -6.86 -1.01
N LEU A 52 -4.67 -7.22 -0.52
CA LEU A 52 -4.04 -8.53 -0.76
C LEU A 52 -4.91 -9.68 -0.22
N ARG A 53 -5.40 -9.54 1.02
CA ARG A 53 -6.25 -10.54 1.66
C ARG A 53 -7.55 -10.77 0.89
N ILE A 54 -8.24 -9.70 0.49
CA ILE A 54 -9.48 -9.81 -0.31
C ILE A 54 -9.18 -10.40 -1.68
N ASN A 55 -8.07 -10.02 -2.31
CA ASN A 55 -7.70 -10.57 -3.62
C ASN A 55 -7.43 -12.08 -3.55
N ALA A 56 -6.76 -12.55 -2.50
CA ALA A 56 -6.56 -13.98 -2.25
C ALA A 56 -7.91 -14.71 -2.11
N TYR A 57 -8.84 -14.20 -1.30
CA TYR A 57 -10.19 -14.77 -1.19
C TYR A 57 -10.97 -14.80 -2.50
N ARG A 58 -10.75 -13.84 -3.41
CA ARG A 58 -11.40 -13.80 -4.73
C ARG A 58 -10.82 -14.80 -5.73
N GLN A 59 -9.55 -15.17 -5.59
CA GLN A 59 -8.91 -16.16 -6.48
C GLN A 59 -9.22 -17.61 -6.06
N ASP A 60 -9.61 -17.82 -4.81
CA ASP A 60 -10.05 -19.12 -4.29
C ASP A 60 -11.55 -19.44 -4.53
N GLN A 61 -12.27 -18.57 -5.24
CA GLN A 61 -13.70 -18.72 -5.64
C GLN A 61 -13.81 -19.10 -7.12
#